data_AF-A0A2N0ZWW3-F1
#
_entry.id   AF-A0A2N0ZWW3-F1
#
_cell.length_a   1.000
_cell.length_b   1.000
_cell.length_c   1.000
_cell.angle_alpha   90.00
_cell.angle_beta   90.00
_cell.angle_gamma   90.00
#
_symmetry.space_group_name_H-M   'P 1'
#
loop_
_entity.id
_entity.type
_entity.pdbx_description
1 polymer ?
#
loop_
_entity_poly.entity_id
_entity_poly.type
_entity_poly.pdbx_seq_one_letter_code
_entity_poly.pdbx_strand_id
1 'polypeptide(L)'
;MIIKDAFIEMQSRYLKILNNYYPAHESTGFTERNLTNNFVASMEKIIGNNCISWFEAPITDKESLHVDAIIFDLSSKTLFIIEAKRLKSVSNLGSVRDDIVRMHTKNYISKLEDELIDIQINKRFAIVLADVWTENDATKNIYKNWPKCIAGEDFYYSDKLGFESVNRENEWKRKYNILIAVDEIKI
;
A
#
# COMPACT_ATOMS: atom_id res chain seq x y z
N MET A 1 -3.81 -3.37 -15.54
CA MET A 1 -2.86 -2.32 -15.11
C MET A 1 -2.15 -2.91 -13.92
N ILE A 2 -0.82 -2.99 -13.92
CA ILE A 2 -0.10 -3.89 -13.01
C ILE A 2 -0.46 -3.70 -11.53
N ILE A 3 -0.65 -2.45 -11.08
CA ILE A 3 -1.04 -2.13 -9.71
C ILE A 3 -2.45 -2.66 -9.37
N LYS A 4 -3.42 -2.48 -10.28
CA LYS A 4 -4.78 -3.03 -10.13
C LYS A 4 -4.76 -4.55 -10.07
N ASP A 5 -4.00 -5.17 -10.97
CA ASP A 5 -3.91 -6.63 -11.07
C ASP A 5 -3.24 -7.20 -9.80
N ALA A 6 -2.23 -6.52 -9.26
CA ALA A 6 -1.60 -6.85 -7.98
C ALA A 6 -2.53 -6.64 -6.78
N PHE A 7 -3.38 -5.63 -6.80
CA PHE A 7 -4.36 -5.41 -5.73
C PHE A 7 -5.43 -6.52 -5.70
N ILE A 8 -5.86 -6.99 -6.87
CA ILE A 8 -6.78 -8.15 -6.98
C ILE A 8 -6.09 -9.45 -6.52
N GLU A 9 -4.84 -9.68 -6.93
CA GLU A 9 -4.07 -10.83 -6.45
C GLU A 9 -3.85 -10.77 -4.93
N MET A 10 -3.59 -9.58 -4.38
CA MET A 10 -3.49 -9.36 -2.93
C MET A 10 -4.79 -9.77 -2.23
N GLN A 11 -5.95 -9.40 -2.77
CA GLN A 11 -7.24 -9.85 -2.23
C GLN A 11 -7.32 -11.38 -2.21
N SER A 12 -6.96 -12.03 -3.31
CA SER A 12 -6.98 -13.50 -3.44
C SER A 12 -6.08 -14.17 -2.41
N ARG A 13 -4.89 -13.60 -2.16
CA ARG A 13 -3.97 -14.05 -1.10
C ARG A 13 -4.58 -13.88 0.29
N TYR A 14 -5.15 -12.71 0.60
CA TYR A 14 -5.82 -12.48 1.88
C TYR A 14 -7.00 -13.43 2.09
N LEU A 15 -7.84 -13.65 1.06
CA LEU A 15 -8.95 -14.62 1.14
C LEU A 15 -8.43 -16.02 1.43
N LYS A 16 -7.35 -16.46 0.76
CA LYS A 16 -6.71 -17.74 1.06
C LYS A 16 -6.21 -17.80 2.50
N ILE A 17 -5.51 -16.77 2.98
CA ILE A 17 -5.02 -16.70 4.36
C ILE A 17 -6.21 -16.77 5.32
N LEU A 18 -7.16 -15.85 5.23
CA LEU A 18 -8.25 -15.69 6.18
C LEU A 18 -9.23 -16.87 6.19
N ASN A 19 -9.38 -17.59 5.07
CA ASN A 19 -10.14 -18.84 5.04
C ASN A 19 -9.45 -19.97 5.81
N ASN A 20 -8.11 -20.03 5.79
CA ASN A 20 -7.35 -21.15 6.36
C ASN A 20 -6.72 -20.83 7.73
N TYR A 21 -6.49 -19.56 8.02
CA TYR A 21 -5.78 -19.08 9.20
C TYR A 21 -6.30 -17.69 9.59
N TYR A 22 -6.81 -17.56 10.81
CA TYR A 22 -7.22 -16.27 11.36
C TYR A 22 -6.17 -15.81 12.38
N PRO A 23 -5.31 -14.84 12.03
CA PRO A 23 -4.14 -14.48 12.83
C PRO A 23 -4.44 -13.59 14.05
N ALA A 24 -5.69 -13.18 14.25
CA ALA A 24 -6.07 -12.34 15.37
C ALA A 24 -6.61 -13.21 16.51
N HIS A 25 -5.81 -13.35 17.58
CA HIS A 25 -6.23 -13.98 18.82
C HIS A 25 -6.54 -12.87 19.83
N GLU A 26 -7.80 -12.81 20.29
CA GLU A 26 -8.27 -11.93 21.38
C GLU A 26 -8.04 -10.41 21.18
N SER A 27 -7.62 -9.98 19.99
CA SER A 27 -7.31 -8.58 19.67
C SER A 27 -7.91 -8.14 18.33
N THR A 28 -8.18 -6.84 18.22
CA THR A 28 -8.65 -6.19 17.00
C THR A 28 -7.45 -5.68 16.21
N GLY A 29 -6.88 -6.54 15.38
CA GLY A 29 -6.10 -6.05 14.26
C GLY A 29 -5.16 -7.04 13.62
N PHE A 30 -5.01 -6.87 12.31
CA PHE A 30 -3.88 -7.37 11.59
C PHE A 30 -2.75 -6.33 11.63
N THR A 31 -1.50 -6.78 11.67
CA THR A 31 -0.35 -5.87 11.61
C THR A 31 -0.30 -5.17 10.25
N GLU A 32 0.06 -3.89 10.25
CA GLU A 32 0.20 -3.03 9.07
C GLU A 32 1.18 -3.63 8.04
N ARG A 33 2.24 -4.29 8.51
CA ARG A 33 3.24 -4.98 7.66
C ARG A 33 2.64 -6.07 6.77
N ASN A 34 1.44 -6.60 7.09
CA ASN A 34 0.76 -7.53 6.20
C ASN A 34 0.27 -6.87 4.91
N LEU A 35 -0.01 -5.57 4.92
CA LEU A 35 -0.41 -4.82 3.73
C LEU A 35 0.73 -4.83 2.72
N THR A 36 1.91 -4.36 3.12
CA THR A 36 3.09 -4.34 2.25
C THR A 36 3.52 -5.75 1.85
N ASN A 37 3.63 -6.70 2.79
CA ASN A 37 4.03 -8.08 2.48
C ASN A 37 3.14 -8.72 1.41
N ASN A 38 1.81 -8.61 1.52
CA ASN A 38 0.92 -9.25 0.56
C ASN A 38 0.84 -8.51 -0.77
N PHE A 39 0.92 -7.18 -0.77
CA PHE A 39 0.94 -6.40 -2.00
C PHE A 39 2.24 -6.59 -2.78
N VAL A 40 3.40 -6.51 -2.11
CA VAL A 40 4.72 -6.76 -2.71
C VAL A 40 4.78 -8.17 -3.30
N ALA A 41 4.36 -9.20 -2.56
CA ALA A 41 4.33 -10.57 -3.07
C ALA A 41 3.39 -10.74 -4.30
N SER A 42 2.35 -9.92 -4.40
CA SER A 42 1.44 -9.92 -5.56
C SER A 42 2.08 -9.23 -6.77
N MET A 43 2.78 -8.13 -6.55
CA MET A 43 3.56 -7.42 -7.57
C MET A 43 4.69 -8.30 -8.11
N GLU A 44 5.47 -8.95 -7.24
CA GLU A 44 6.54 -9.88 -7.63
C GLU A 44 6.02 -11.03 -8.50
N LYS A 45 4.86 -11.60 -8.14
CA LYS A 45 4.22 -12.65 -8.93
C LYS A 45 3.85 -12.18 -10.34
N ILE A 46 3.40 -10.92 -10.48
CA ILE A 46 2.91 -10.38 -11.76
C ILE A 46 4.07 -9.85 -12.63
N ILE A 47 5.05 -9.17 -12.03
CA ILE A 47 6.23 -8.66 -12.73
C ILE A 47 7.17 -9.81 -13.12
N GLY A 48 7.31 -10.82 -12.26
CA GLY A 48 8.20 -11.95 -12.46
C GLY A 48 9.67 -11.59 -12.20
N ASN A 49 10.58 -12.20 -12.97
CA ASN A 49 12.02 -12.19 -12.70
C ASN A 49 12.70 -10.80 -12.79
N ASN A 50 12.01 -9.80 -13.35
CA ASN A 50 12.52 -8.43 -13.47
C ASN A 50 12.06 -7.53 -12.31
N CYS A 51 11.54 -8.13 -11.24
CA CYS A 51 11.12 -7.46 -10.03
C CYS A 51 12.24 -7.43 -9.00
N ILE A 52 12.57 -6.25 -8.48
CA ILE A 52 13.35 -6.10 -7.25
C ILE A 52 12.44 -5.45 -6.23
N SER A 53 12.31 -6.04 -5.05
CA SER A 53 11.58 -5.45 -3.93
C SER A 53 12.51 -5.25 -2.74
N TRP A 54 12.25 -4.22 -1.95
CA TRP A 54 12.95 -3.99 -0.69
C TRP A 54 12.01 -3.36 0.32
N PHE A 55 12.11 -3.79 1.59
CA PHE A 55 11.31 -3.25 2.69
C PHE A 55 12.14 -2.29 3.52
N GLU A 56 11.50 -1.32 4.16
CA GLU A 56 12.18 -0.34 5.02
C GLU A 56 13.31 0.38 4.25
N ALA A 57 13.04 0.77 3.00
CA ALA A 57 14.06 1.33 2.12
C ALA A 57 14.47 2.73 2.62
N PRO A 58 15.75 2.96 2.93
CA PRO A 58 16.21 4.24 3.45
C PRO A 58 16.11 5.31 2.36
N ILE A 59 15.67 6.51 2.74
CA ILE A 59 15.54 7.64 1.81
C ILE A 59 16.48 8.81 2.15
N THR A 60 17.24 8.69 3.24
CA THR A 60 18.29 9.65 3.63
C THR A 60 19.47 8.94 4.29
N ASP A 61 20.65 9.55 4.23
CA ASP A 61 21.87 9.03 4.86
C ASP A 61 22.00 9.44 6.35
N LYS A 62 21.18 10.39 6.82
CA LYS A 62 21.37 11.08 8.12
C LYS A 62 20.28 10.78 9.14
N GLU A 63 19.08 10.47 8.68
CA GLU A 63 17.93 10.17 9.53
C GLU A 63 17.47 8.74 9.25
N SER A 64 16.86 8.07 10.23
CA SER A 64 16.25 6.75 10.09
C SER A 64 14.95 6.78 9.28
N LEU A 65 14.84 7.71 8.33
CA LEU A 65 13.71 7.84 7.43
C LEU A 65 13.79 6.75 6.37
N HIS A 66 12.67 6.06 6.24
CA HIS A 66 12.46 4.99 5.29
C HIS A 66 11.06 5.11 4.71
N VAL A 67 10.83 4.36 3.63
CA VAL A 67 9.51 3.99 3.15
C VAL A 67 9.28 2.51 3.45
N ASP A 68 8.02 2.13 3.69
CA ASP A 68 7.71 0.75 4.11
C ASP A 68 8.16 -0.30 3.08
N ALA A 69 8.00 0.00 1.78
CA ALA A 69 8.56 -0.82 0.72
C ALA A 69 8.79 -0.03 -0.58
N ILE A 70 9.70 -0.54 -1.40
CA ILE A 70 9.87 -0.16 -2.81
C ILE A 70 9.82 -1.40 -3.70
N ILE A 71 9.43 -1.17 -4.95
CA ILE A 71 9.50 -2.18 -6.01
C ILE A 71 10.04 -1.52 -7.27
N PHE A 72 11.06 -2.12 -7.88
CA PHE A 72 11.52 -1.81 -9.22
C PHE A 72 11.04 -2.88 -10.19
N ASP A 73 10.33 -2.45 -11.23
CA ASP A 73 10.12 -3.23 -12.45
C ASP A 73 11.17 -2.80 -13.47
N LEU A 74 12.19 -3.63 -13.63
CA LEU A 74 13.33 -3.34 -14.51
C LEU A 74 12.94 -3.40 -16.00
N SER A 75 11.87 -4.13 -16.35
CA SER A 75 11.40 -4.22 -17.74
C SER A 75 10.71 -2.95 -18.18
N SER A 76 9.80 -2.44 -17.36
CA SER A 76 9.07 -1.20 -17.65
C SER A 76 9.80 0.06 -17.19
N LYS A 77 10.92 -0.09 -16.46
CA LYS A 77 11.70 0.99 -15.85
C LYS A 77 10.83 1.83 -14.92
N THR A 78 10.12 1.16 -14.03
CA THR A 78 9.15 1.77 -13.11
C THR A 78 9.54 1.54 -11.66
N LEU A 79 9.52 2.59 -10.85
CA LEU A 79 9.62 2.54 -9.39
C LEU A 79 8.22 2.67 -8.77
N PHE A 80 7.90 1.79 -7.84
CA PHE A 80 6.75 1.89 -6.96
C PHE A 80 7.24 2.13 -5.54
N ILE A 81 6.82 3.23 -4.93
CA ILE A 81 7.12 3.59 -3.54
C ILE A 81 5.85 3.34 -2.73
N ILE A 82 5.94 2.58 -1.64
CA ILE A 82 4.77 2.08 -0.92
C ILE A 82 4.85 2.51 0.55
N GLU A 83 3.73 3.05 1.02
CA GLU A 83 3.46 3.34 2.44
C GLU A 83 2.16 2.66 2.84
N ALA A 84 2.17 1.99 3.99
CA ALA A 84 1.03 1.32 4.59
C ALA A 84 0.57 2.06 5.85
N LYS A 85 -0.75 2.13 6.06
CA LYS A 85 -1.33 2.72 7.28
C LYS A 85 -2.58 2.00 7.77
N ARG A 86 -2.65 1.76 9.08
CA ARG A 86 -3.91 1.41 9.75
C ARG A 86 -4.71 2.65 10.12
N LEU A 87 -5.86 2.83 9.48
CA LEU A 87 -6.74 3.98 9.70
C LEU A 87 -7.75 3.69 10.81
N LYS A 88 -7.39 4.07 12.04
CA LYS A 88 -8.23 3.94 13.23
C LYS A 88 -9.10 5.16 13.48
N SER A 89 -8.63 6.33 13.05
CA SER A 89 -9.27 7.62 13.28
C SER A 89 -8.87 8.63 12.21
N VAL A 90 -9.62 9.73 12.14
CA VAL A 90 -9.32 10.85 11.22
C VAL A 90 -7.97 11.51 11.47
N SER A 91 -7.42 11.40 12.69
CA SER A 91 -6.07 11.88 13.02
C SER A 91 -4.97 11.15 12.23
N ASN A 92 -5.20 9.91 11.78
CA ASN A 92 -4.25 9.19 10.93
C ASN A 92 -4.16 9.77 9.51
N LEU A 93 -5.12 10.58 9.07
CA LEU A 93 -5.10 11.18 7.74
C LEU A 93 -4.01 12.24 7.58
N GLY A 94 -3.60 12.89 8.69
CA GLY A 94 -2.48 13.83 8.68
C GLY A 94 -1.17 13.13 8.33
N SER A 95 -0.85 12.04 9.04
CA SER A 95 0.38 11.28 8.76
C SER A 95 0.40 10.72 7.34
N VAL A 96 -0.72 10.21 6.83
CA VAL A 96 -0.79 9.73 5.42
C VAL A 96 -0.44 10.84 4.43
N ARG A 97 -0.86 12.09 4.68
CA ARG A 97 -0.50 13.23 3.83
C ARG A 97 0.99 13.54 3.89
N ASP A 98 1.55 13.52 5.08
CA ASP A 98 2.98 13.74 5.27
C ASP A 98 3.80 12.64 4.57
N ASP A 99 3.33 11.40 4.60
CA ASP A 99 3.93 10.27 3.88
C ASP A 99 3.87 10.46 2.36
N ILE A 100 2.74 10.91 1.81
CA ILE A 100 2.62 11.24 0.37
C ILE A 100 3.61 12.34 -0.02
N VAL A 101 3.69 13.43 0.76
CA VAL A 101 4.66 14.51 0.50
C VAL A 101 6.10 13.98 0.52
N ARG A 102 6.41 13.10 1.48
CA ARG A 102 7.72 12.45 1.58
C ARG A 102 8.02 11.60 0.33
N MET A 103 7.09 10.76 -0.11
CA MET A 103 7.27 9.94 -1.32
C MET A 103 7.48 10.76 -2.59
N HIS A 104 6.93 12.00 -2.66
CA HIS A 104 7.08 12.91 -3.80
C HIS A 104 8.34 13.79 -3.73
N THR A 105 9.12 13.71 -2.64
CA THR A 105 10.29 14.57 -2.46
C THR A 105 11.42 14.12 -3.39
N LYS A 106 11.78 14.97 -4.37
CA LYS A 106 12.77 14.66 -5.42
C LYS A 106 14.10 14.11 -4.88
N ASN A 107 14.63 14.68 -3.80
CA ASN A 107 15.89 14.22 -3.22
C ASN A 107 15.78 12.80 -2.63
N TYR A 108 14.63 12.45 -2.04
CA TYR A 108 14.39 11.12 -1.50
C TYR A 108 14.22 10.09 -2.61
N ILE A 109 13.53 10.47 -3.70
CA ILE A 109 13.42 9.63 -4.88
C ILE A 109 14.79 9.37 -5.51
N SER A 110 15.62 10.42 -5.67
CA SER A 110 16.99 10.23 -6.19
C SER A 110 17.75 9.22 -5.34
N LYS A 111 17.68 9.33 -4.00
CA LYS A 111 18.35 8.40 -3.08
C LYS A 111 17.91 6.95 -3.24
N LEU A 112 16.64 6.70 -3.53
CA LEU A 112 16.16 5.34 -3.83
C LEU A 112 16.73 4.79 -5.14
N GLU A 113 17.01 5.66 -6.11
CA GLU A 113 17.48 5.29 -7.45
C GLU A 113 19.00 5.31 -7.60
N ASP A 114 19.74 6.01 -6.73
CA ASP A 114 21.18 6.26 -6.82
C ASP A 114 22.01 4.96 -6.94
N GLU A 115 21.56 3.86 -6.34
CA GLU A 115 22.26 2.56 -6.32
C GLU A 115 21.77 1.58 -7.42
N LEU A 116 20.88 2.00 -8.32
CA LEU A 116 20.48 1.19 -9.47
C LEU A 116 21.62 1.13 -10.50
N ILE A 117 22.07 -0.08 -10.80
CA ILE A 117 23.14 -0.31 -11.78
C ILE A 117 22.55 -0.34 -13.19
N ASP A 118 23.07 0.52 -14.08
CA ASP A 118 22.78 0.55 -15.52
C ASP A 118 21.30 0.69 -15.93
N ILE A 119 20.44 1.18 -15.02
CA ILE A 119 19.00 1.34 -15.24
C ILE A 119 18.56 2.74 -14.86
N GLN A 120 17.91 3.43 -15.79
CA GLN A 120 17.25 4.70 -15.55
C GLN A 120 15.74 4.50 -15.41
N ILE A 121 15.16 5.00 -14.32
CA ILE A 121 13.72 4.94 -14.06
C ILE A 121 12.97 6.02 -14.86
N ASN A 122 11.95 5.58 -15.59
CA ASN A 122 11.11 6.43 -16.45
C ASN A 122 9.78 6.80 -15.80
N LYS A 123 9.25 5.94 -14.92
CA LYS A 123 7.94 6.10 -14.28
C LYS A 123 8.03 5.84 -12.79
N ARG A 124 7.24 6.57 -12.02
CA ARG A 124 7.25 6.52 -10.56
C ARG A 124 5.84 6.60 -10.04
N PHE A 125 5.50 5.73 -9.09
CA PHE A 125 4.21 5.74 -8.45
C PHE A 125 4.38 5.77 -6.93
N ALA A 126 3.66 6.69 -6.28
CA ALA A 126 3.45 6.66 -4.84
C ALA A 126 2.18 5.85 -4.56
N ILE A 127 2.29 4.80 -3.75
CA ILE A 127 1.20 3.90 -3.40
C ILE A 127 0.95 3.98 -1.91
N VAL A 128 -0.26 4.41 -1.53
CA VAL A 128 -0.75 4.30 -0.18
C VAL A 128 -1.65 3.07 -0.08
N LEU A 129 -1.24 2.11 0.75
CA LEU A 129 -2.07 1.01 1.20
C LEU A 129 -2.63 1.34 2.57
N ALA A 130 -3.89 1.03 2.80
CA ALA A 130 -4.47 1.22 4.12
C ALA A 130 -5.42 0.09 4.50
N ASP A 131 -5.46 -0.26 5.78
CA ASP A 131 -6.58 -1.03 6.32
C ASP A 131 -7.47 -0.15 7.18
N VAL A 132 -8.78 -0.41 7.11
CA VAL A 132 -9.78 0.28 7.91
C VAL A 132 -10.81 -0.70 8.42
N TRP A 133 -11.15 -0.56 9.70
CA TRP A 133 -12.25 -1.27 10.35
C TRP A 133 -13.44 -0.31 10.46
N THR A 134 -14.52 -0.55 9.73
CA THR A 134 -15.70 0.34 9.61
C THR A 134 -16.66 0.25 10.81
N GLU A 135 -16.11 0.29 12.02
CA GLU A 135 -16.81 0.09 13.28
C GLU A 135 -17.56 1.33 13.79
N ASN A 136 -17.11 2.53 13.42
CA ASN A 136 -17.69 3.80 13.85
C ASN A 136 -17.87 4.77 12.69
N ASP A 137 -18.57 5.89 12.92
CA ASP A 137 -18.91 6.83 11.85
C ASP A 137 -17.68 7.51 11.24
N ALA A 138 -16.63 7.73 12.02
CA ALA A 138 -15.38 8.29 11.51
C ALA A 138 -14.69 7.33 10.52
N THR A 139 -14.54 6.05 10.87
CA THR A 139 -13.91 5.07 9.99
C THR A 139 -14.79 4.70 8.79
N LYS A 140 -16.11 4.68 8.95
CA LYS A 140 -17.05 4.59 7.82
C LYS A 140 -16.93 5.78 6.88
N ASN A 141 -16.74 6.98 7.41
CA ASN A 141 -16.57 8.18 6.61
C ASN A 141 -15.23 8.16 5.84
N ILE A 142 -14.14 7.67 6.45
CA ILE A 142 -12.88 7.43 5.75
C ILE A 142 -13.09 6.44 4.60
N TYR A 143 -13.68 5.27 4.89
CA TYR A 143 -13.97 4.25 3.87
C TYR A 143 -14.80 4.81 2.72
N LYS A 144 -15.86 5.58 3.02
CA LYS A 144 -16.74 6.18 2.00
C LYS A 144 -16.01 7.19 1.13
N ASN A 145 -15.23 8.09 1.73
CA ASN A 145 -14.59 9.20 1.02
C ASN A 145 -13.20 8.89 0.47
N TRP A 146 -12.68 7.68 0.67
CA TRP A 146 -11.41 7.29 0.08
C TRP A 146 -11.43 7.39 -1.46
N PRO A 147 -10.38 7.94 -2.11
CA PRO A 147 -9.15 8.50 -1.54
C PRO A 147 -9.21 10.02 -1.25
N LYS A 148 -10.32 10.69 -1.54
CA LYS A 148 -10.50 12.16 -1.39
C LYS A 148 -10.18 12.70 0.01
N CYS A 149 -10.23 11.84 1.03
CA CYS A 149 -9.90 12.21 2.39
C CYS A 149 -8.39 12.32 2.67
N ILE A 150 -7.51 11.75 1.83
CA ILE A 150 -6.06 11.84 2.02
C ILE A 150 -5.43 12.90 1.10
N ALA A 151 -5.77 12.93 -0.18
CA ALA A 151 -5.48 14.04 -1.07
C ALA A 151 -6.70 14.32 -1.95
N GLY A 152 -6.67 15.34 -2.81
CA GLY A 152 -7.79 15.73 -3.67
C GLY A 152 -8.26 14.64 -4.67
N GLU A 153 -9.00 15.03 -5.71
CA GLU A 153 -9.67 14.07 -6.60
C GLU A 153 -8.75 13.39 -7.65
N ASP A 154 -7.48 13.78 -7.75
CA ASP A 154 -6.60 13.48 -8.89
C ASP A 154 -5.65 12.29 -8.70
N PHE A 155 -6.10 11.19 -8.11
CA PHE A 155 -5.29 9.96 -8.04
C PHE A 155 -5.31 9.19 -9.36
N TYR A 156 -4.14 8.68 -9.78
CA TYR A 156 -3.99 7.81 -10.95
C TYR A 156 -4.84 6.53 -10.86
N TYR A 157 -4.93 5.95 -9.66
CA TYR A 157 -5.80 4.81 -9.38
C TYR A 157 -6.18 4.78 -7.90
N SER A 158 -7.41 4.37 -7.60
CA SER A 158 -7.82 4.04 -6.24
C SER A 158 -8.91 2.98 -6.25
N ASP A 159 -8.95 2.16 -5.21
CA ASP A 159 -9.90 1.05 -5.11
C ASP A 159 -10.02 0.55 -3.66
N LYS A 160 -10.96 -0.38 -3.43
CA LYS A 160 -11.31 -0.92 -2.11
C LYS A 160 -11.55 -2.43 -2.21
N LEU A 161 -11.08 -3.17 -1.21
CA LEU A 161 -11.30 -4.62 -1.07
C LEU A 161 -12.09 -4.89 0.19
N GLY A 162 -13.18 -5.65 0.01
CA GLY A 162 -13.93 -6.30 1.09
C GLY A 162 -13.58 -7.79 1.22
N PHE A 163 -14.02 -8.38 2.33
CA PHE A 163 -13.74 -9.78 2.69
C PHE A 163 -15.02 -10.55 3.07
N GLU A 164 -16.18 -10.12 2.60
CA GLU A 164 -17.48 -10.71 2.92
C GLU A 164 -17.58 -12.18 2.51
N SER A 165 -16.81 -12.59 1.50
CA SER A 165 -16.70 -13.94 0.95
C SER A 165 -15.83 -14.90 1.77
N VAL A 166 -15.23 -14.46 2.90
CA VAL A 166 -14.49 -15.36 3.80
C VAL A 166 -15.44 -16.39 4.42
N ASN A 167 -15.08 -17.67 4.30
CA ASN A 167 -15.77 -18.86 4.81
C ASN A 167 -15.56 -19.04 6.32
N ARG A 168 -15.79 -17.97 7.09
CA ARG A 168 -15.86 -18.00 8.54
C ARG A 168 -17.14 -17.29 8.99
N GLU A 169 -17.78 -17.82 10.02
CA GLU A 169 -18.98 -17.24 10.62
C GLU A 169 -18.62 -16.12 11.60
N ASN A 170 -17.86 -15.13 11.13
CA ASN A 170 -17.45 -13.98 11.92
C ASN A 170 -17.91 -12.67 11.29
N GLU A 171 -18.42 -11.75 12.10
CA GLU A 171 -18.92 -10.46 11.62
C GLU A 171 -17.83 -9.50 11.14
N TRP A 172 -16.59 -9.66 11.61
CA TRP A 172 -15.48 -8.76 11.26
C TRP A 172 -15.26 -8.65 9.75
N LYS A 173 -15.58 -9.71 8.99
CA LYS A 173 -15.36 -9.78 7.54
C LYS A 173 -16.17 -8.76 6.73
N ARG A 174 -17.22 -8.19 7.34
CA ARG A 174 -18.03 -7.08 6.79
C ARG A 174 -17.53 -5.70 7.23
N LYS A 175 -16.57 -5.66 8.15
CA LYS A 175 -16.04 -4.43 8.78
C LYS A 175 -14.61 -4.14 8.34
N TYR A 176 -13.82 -5.18 8.10
CA TYR A 176 -12.44 -5.06 7.64
C TYR A 176 -12.37 -4.81 6.14
N ASN A 177 -11.66 -3.75 5.74
CA ASN A 177 -11.45 -3.38 4.35
C ASN A 177 -10.00 -2.97 4.11
N ILE A 178 -9.51 -3.19 2.90
CA ILE A 178 -8.21 -2.69 2.44
C ILE A 178 -8.45 -1.65 1.34
N LEU A 179 -7.73 -0.55 1.39
CA LEU A 179 -7.83 0.58 0.47
C LEU A 179 -6.49 0.77 -0.24
N ILE A 180 -6.56 1.21 -1.49
CA ILE A 180 -5.38 1.64 -2.25
C ILE A 180 -5.62 3.02 -2.84
N ALA A 181 -4.61 3.86 -2.81
CA ALA A 181 -4.54 5.10 -3.57
C ALA A 181 -3.16 5.18 -4.24
N VAL A 182 -3.14 5.55 -5.50
CA VAL A 182 -1.93 5.59 -6.33
C VAL A 182 -1.86 6.93 -7.00
N ASP A 183 -0.73 7.61 -6.81
CA ASP A 183 -0.39 8.83 -7.54
C ASP A 183 0.80 8.59 -8.46
N GLU A 184 0.78 9.22 -9.63
CA GLU A 184 1.91 9.19 -10.57
C GLU A 184 2.83 10.39 -10.29
N ILE A 185 4.08 10.10 -9.95
CA ILE A 185 5.04 11.14 -9.59
C ILE A 185 5.68 11.72 -10.85
N LYS A 186 5.48 13.03 -11.07
CA LYS A 186 6.04 13.79 -12.19
C LYS A 186 7.22 14.65 -11.69
N ILE A 187 8.46 14.23 -11.98
CA ILE A 187 9.70 14.93 -11.59
C ILE A 187 10.67 15.12 -12.74
#